data_AF-A0A529MWC8-F1
#
_entry.id   AF-A0A529MWC8-F1
#
_cell.length_a   1.000
_cell.length_b   1.000
_cell.length_c   1.000
_cell.angle_alpha   90.00
_cell.angle_beta   90.00
_cell.angle_gamma   90.00
#
_symmetry.space_group_name_H-M   'P 1'
#
loop_
_entity.id
_entity.type
_entity.pdbx_description
1 polymer ?
#
loop_
_entity_poly.entity_id
_entity_poly.type
_entity_poly.pdbx_seq_one_letter_code
_entity_poly.pdbx_strand_id
1 'polypeptide(L)'
;MPTLYALKPAFQARLRPLADRLASAGVTANQITLLAAGLSVATGVVVAAFAAHPAVFLLMPVALFTRMALNAIDGMLAREHGQASKLGMYLNELCDVVSDLALILAFAALFPAWGVVAFAIMA
;
A
#
# COMPACT_ATOMS: atom_id res chain seq x y z
N MET A 1 -20.49 17.58 10.65
CA MET A 1 -19.90 17.39 9.30
C MET A 1 -18.62 16.60 9.48
N PRO A 2 -18.52 15.34 9.04
CA PRO A 2 -17.23 14.65 9.04
C PRO A 2 -16.32 15.37 8.04
N THR A 3 -15.30 16.06 8.54
CA THR A 3 -14.25 16.63 7.72
C THR A 3 -13.22 15.55 7.40
N LEU A 4 -12.39 15.76 6.37
CA LEU A 4 -11.30 14.83 6.03
C LEU A 4 -10.41 14.50 7.26
N TYR A 5 -10.26 15.48 8.17
CA TYR A 5 -9.55 15.35 9.43
C TYR A 5 -10.16 14.33 10.40
N ALA A 6 -11.47 14.06 10.34
CA ALA A 6 -12.15 13.07 11.17
C ALA A 6 -12.12 11.66 10.57
N LEU A 7 -11.98 11.55 9.24
CA LEU A 7 -12.01 10.26 8.54
C LEU A 7 -10.79 9.40 8.85
N LYS A 8 -9.59 10.01 8.82
CA LYS A 8 -8.32 9.30 9.09
C LYS A 8 -8.27 8.72 10.51
N PRO A 9 -8.58 9.46 11.60
CA PRO A 9 -8.65 8.90 12.94
C PRO A 9 -9.73 7.81 13.08
N ALA A 10 -10.90 7.98 12.45
CA ALA A 10 -11.97 7.00 12.53
C ALA A 10 -11.57 5.67 11.85
N PHE A 11 -10.91 5.73 10.69
CA PHE A 11 -10.37 4.56 10.01
C PHE A 11 -9.30 3.86 10.83
N GLN A 12 -8.33 4.61 11.38
CA GLN A 12 -7.29 4.05 12.25
C GLN A 12 -7.88 3.44 13.52
N ALA A 13 -8.89 4.07 14.14
CA ALA A 13 -9.57 3.52 15.32
C ALA A 13 -10.23 2.15 15.04
N ARG A 14 -10.71 1.91 13.82
CA ARG A 14 -11.26 0.60 13.43
C ARG A 14 -10.19 -0.47 13.24
N LEU A 15 -8.98 -0.08 12.82
CA LEU A 15 -7.85 -0.97 12.59
C LEU A 15 -6.99 -1.21 13.83
N ARG A 16 -7.03 -0.31 14.82
CA ARG A 16 -6.20 -0.39 16.04
C ARG A 16 -6.32 -1.74 16.78
N PRO A 17 -7.52 -2.34 16.98
CA PRO A 17 -7.61 -3.65 17.62
C PRO A 17 -6.87 -4.77 16.86
N LEU A 18 -6.77 -4.65 15.53
CA LEU A 18 -6.01 -5.58 14.72
C LEU A 18 -4.50 -5.32 14.87
N ALA A 19 -4.07 -4.05 14.87
CA ALA A 19 -2.68 -3.68 15.12
C ALA A 19 -2.21 -4.17 16.51
N ASP A 20 -3.04 -4.01 17.55
CA ASP A 20 -2.75 -4.50 18.90
C ASP A 20 -2.53 -6.02 18.94
N ARG A 21 -3.40 -6.76 18.24
CA ARG A 21 -3.28 -8.23 18.12
C ARG A 21 -2.00 -8.62 17.38
N LEU A 22 -1.69 -7.96 16.28
CA LEU A 22 -0.47 -8.20 15.51
C LEU A 22 0.79 -7.92 16.34
N ALA A 23 0.81 -6.81 17.08
CA ALA A 23 1.90 -6.48 17.99
C ALA A 23 2.07 -7.53 19.09
N SER A 24 0.97 -8.00 19.68
CA SER A 24 1.00 -9.07 20.70
C SER A 24 1.50 -10.41 20.15
N ALA A 25 1.33 -10.65 18.85
CA ALA A 25 1.85 -11.81 18.13
C ALA A 25 3.32 -11.66 17.69
N GLY A 26 3.98 -10.53 18.01
CA GLY A 26 5.37 -10.26 17.64
C GLY A 26 5.56 -9.80 16.20
N VAL A 27 4.48 -9.44 15.50
CA VAL A 27 4.56 -8.89 14.13
C VAL A 27 5.17 -7.49 14.17
N THR A 28 6.07 -7.21 13.22
CA THR A 28 6.77 -5.93 13.11
C THR A 28 6.16 -5.04 12.03
N ALA A 29 6.30 -3.72 12.19
CA ALA A 29 5.90 -2.71 11.22
C ALA A 29 6.54 -3.00 9.85
N ASN A 30 7.84 -3.30 9.83
CA ASN A 30 8.57 -3.62 8.60
C ASN A 30 8.01 -4.85 7.87
N GLN A 31 7.49 -5.86 8.59
CA GLN A 31 6.84 -7.01 7.96
C GLN A 31 5.54 -6.60 7.26
N ILE A 32 4.76 -5.71 7.88
CA ILE A 32 3.52 -5.18 7.29
C ILE A 32 3.82 -4.30 6.08
N THR A 33 4.85 -3.44 6.15
CA THR A 33 5.34 -2.64 5.02
C THR A 33 5.75 -3.52 3.83
N LEU A 34 6.55 -4.57 4.09
CA LEU A 34 6.95 -5.52 3.04
C LEU A 34 5.78 -6.30 2.46
N LEU A 35 4.79 -6.66 3.30
CA LEU A 35 3.56 -7.30 2.84
C LEU A 35 2.76 -6.38 1.92
N ALA A 36 2.61 -5.10 2.28
CA ALA A 36 1.92 -4.11 1.45
C ALA A 36 2.62 -3.91 0.10
N ALA A 37 3.95 -3.85 0.11
CA ALA A 37 4.74 -3.78 -1.12
C ALA A 37 4.61 -5.05 -1.98
N GLY A 38 4.73 -6.22 -1.38
CA GLY A 38 4.56 -7.49 -2.06
C GLY A 38 3.18 -7.65 -2.69
N LEU A 39 2.12 -7.27 -1.97
CA LEU A 39 0.74 -7.26 -2.48
C LEU A 39 0.60 -6.33 -3.68
N SER A 40 1.17 -5.13 -3.61
CA SER A 40 1.10 -4.12 -4.68
C SER A 40 1.83 -4.59 -5.93
N VAL A 41 3.05 -5.12 -5.78
CA VAL A 41 3.83 -5.68 -6.89
C VAL A 41 3.12 -6.88 -7.51
N ALA A 42 2.63 -7.82 -6.69
CA ALA A 42 1.89 -8.99 -7.17
C ALA A 42 0.63 -8.56 -7.94
N THR A 43 -0.10 -7.58 -7.44
CA THR A 43 -1.28 -7.02 -8.13
C THR A 43 -0.90 -6.40 -9.46
N GLY A 44 0.14 -5.56 -9.51
CA GLY A 44 0.62 -4.94 -10.74
C GLY A 44 1.02 -5.98 -11.80
N VAL A 45 1.74 -7.02 -11.38
CA VAL A 45 2.14 -8.15 -12.27
C VAL A 45 0.92 -8.89 -12.79
N VAL A 46 -0.03 -9.26 -11.92
CA VAL A 46 -1.26 -9.96 -12.32
C VAL A 46 -2.08 -9.12 -13.29
N VAL A 47 -2.29 -7.84 -12.99
CA VAL A 47 -3.05 -6.93 -13.85
C VAL A 47 -2.38 -6.78 -15.23
N ALA A 48 -1.07 -6.61 -15.27
CA ALA A 48 -0.33 -6.52 -16.52
C ALA A 48 -0.38 -7.82 -17.33
N ALA A 49 -0.19 -8.97 -16.68
CA ALA A 49 -0.18 -10.28 -17.34
C ALA A 49 -1.53 -10.68 -17.94
N PHE A 50 -2.63 -10.28 -17.30
CA PHE A 50 -4.00 -10.60 -17.73
C PHE A 50 -4.73 -9.39 -18.32
N ALA A 51 -4.01 -8.36 -18.80
CA ALA A 51 -4.60 -7.11 -19.28
C ALA A 51 -5.60 -7.26 -20.43
N ALA A 52 -5.55 -8.39 -21.16
CA ALA A 52 -6.56 -8.76 -22.16
C ALA A 52 -7.98 -8.92 -21.59
N HIS A 53 -8.13 -9.08 -20.27
CA HIS A 53 -9.40 -9.17 -19.56
C HIS A 53 -9.62 -7.91 -18.72
N PRO A 54 -10.41 -6.92 -19.18
CA PRO A 54 -10.55 -5.63 -18.49
C PRO A 54 -11.02 -5.75 -17.04
N ALA A 55 -11.76 -6.81 -16.69
CA ALA A 55 -12.20 -7.07 -15.32
C ALA A 55 -11.04 -7.25 -14.33
N VAL A 56 -9.84 -7.63 -14.76
CA VAL A 56 -8.67 -7.77 -13.87
C VAL A 56 -8.29 -6.45 -13.20
N PHE A 57 -8.56 -5.32 -13.85
CA PHE A 57 -8.30 -3.99 -13.29
C PHE A 57 -9.19 -3.67 -12.08
N LEU A 58 -10.27 -4.43 -11.82
CA LEU A 58 -11.04 -4.32 -10.57
C LEU A 58 -10.25 -4.79 -9.34
N LEU A 59 -9.12 -5.49 -9.52
CA LEU A 59 -8.19 -5.78 -8.44
C LEU A 59 -7.51 -4.51 -7.92
N MET A 60 -7.35 -3.47 -8.75
CA MET A 60 -6.67 -2.22 -8.39
C MET A 60 -7.33 -1.49 -7.21
N PRO A 61 -8.64 -1.16 -7.23
CA PRO A 61 -9.28 -0.50 -6.08
C PRO A 61 -9.22 -1.35 -4.81
N VAL A 62 -9.33 -2.69 -4.93
CA VAL A 62 -9.21 -3.61 -3.79
C VAL A 62 -7.79 -3.59 -3.21
N ALA A 63 -6.77 -3.67 -4.07
CA ALA A 63 -5.38 -3.63 -3.66
C ALA A 63 -4.99 -2.29 -3.05
N LEU A 64 -5.40 -1.16 -3.65
CA LEU A 64 -5.16 0.18 -3.13
C LEU A 64 -5.82 0.40 -1.76
N PHE A 65 -7.06 -0.05 -1.60
CA PHE A 65 -7.76 0.01 -0.31
C PHE A 65 -7.06 -0.85 0.76
N THR A 66 -6.66 -2.06 0.38
CA THR A 66 -5.95 -2.98 1.28
C THR A 66 -4.58 -2.42 1.67
N ARG A 67 -3.82 -1.88 0.70
CA ARG A 67 -2.54 -1.21 0.96
C ARG A 67 -2.71 -0.04 1.92
N MET A 68 -3.71 0.82 1.72
CA MET A 68 -4.01 1.92 2.63
C MET A 68 -4.28 1.42 4.07
N ALA A 69 -4.94 0.27 4.23
CA ALA A 69 -5.12 -0.34 5.53
C ALA A 69 -3.82 -0.88 6.14
N LEU A 70 -2.98 -1.55 5.34
CA LEU A 70 -1.67 -2.07 5.78
C LEU A 70 -0.71 -0.95 6.19
N ASN A 71 -0.60 0.11 5.38
CA ASN A 71 0.19 1.31 5.69
C ASN A 71 -0.36 2.12 6.88
N ALA A 72 -1.63 1.90 7.26
CA ALA A 72 -2.14 2.45 8.52
C ALA A 72 -1.69 1.59 9.71
N ILE A 73 -1.69 0.26 9.54
CA ILE A 73 -1.28 -0.72 10.55
C ILE A 73 0.21 -0.60 10.85
N ASP A 74 1.10 -0.55 9.85
CA ASP A 74 2.54 -0.41 10.09
C ASP A 74 2.86 0.90 10.84
N GLY A 75 2.20 2.00 10.52
CA GLY A 75 2.35 3.28 11.18
C GLY A 75 1.81 3.27 12.61
N MET A 76 0.76 2.49 12.91
CA MET A 76 0.31 2.24 14.27
C MET A 76 1.32 1.38 15.03
N LEU A 77 1.82 0.29 14.45
CA LEU A 77 2.86 -0.56 15.04
C LEU A 77 4.14 0.23 15.37
N ALA A 78 4.59 1.07 14.44
CA ALA A 78 5.76 1.92 14.64
C ALA A 78 5.58 2.92 15.80
N ARG A 79 4.45 3.64 15.84
CA ARG A 79 4.23 4.74 16.79
C ARG A 79 3.74 4.29 18.16
N GLU A 80 2.90 3.27 18.21
CA GLU A 80 2.15 2.89 19.42
C GLU A 80 2.77 1.68 20.13
N HIS A 81 3.51 0.83 19.39
CA HIS A 81 4.16 -0.35 19.94
C HIS A 81 5.70 -0.23 19.96
N GLY A 82 6.24 0.99 19.88
CA GLY A 82 7.66 1.27 20.06
C GLY A 82 8.58 0.73 18.95
N GLN A 83 8.05 0.48 17.76
CA GLN A 83 8.80 -0.10 16.63
C GLN A 83 9.38 0.96 15.67
N ALA A 84 9.24 2.25 15.97
CA ALA A 84 9.77 3.33 15.16
C ALA A 84 11.29 3.28 15.06
N SER A 85 11.82 3.30 13.83
CA SER A 85 13.26 3.33 13.56
C SER A 85 13.56 4.12 12.29
N LYS A 86 14.78 4.66 12.17
CA LYS A 86 15.23 5.36 10.95
C LYS A 86 15.24 4.42 9.74
N LEU A 87 15.70 3.18 9.94
CA LEU A 87 15.72 2.18 8.87
C LEU A 87 14.30 1.82 8.41
N GLY A 88 13.36 1.63 9.35
CA GLY A 88 11.95 1.36 9.03
C GLY A 88 11.30 2.50 8.24
N MET A 89 11.63 3.75 8.55
CA MET A 89 11.17 4.90 7.76
C MET A 89 11.68 4.84 6.32
N TYR A 90 12.98 4.61 6.10
CA TYR A 90 13.53 4.47 4.74
C TYR A 90 12.93 3.29 3.99
N LEU A 91 12.73 2.17 4.68
CA LEU A 91 12.08 1.00 4.11
C LEU A 91 10.66 1.34 3.65
N ASN A 92 9.88 2.02 4.48
CA ASN A 92 8.51 2.41 4.14
C ASN A 92 8.46 3.33 2.91
N GLU A 93 9.26 4.39 2.89
CA GLU A 93 9.32 5.32 1.75
C GLU A 93 9.70 4.58 0.45
N LEU A 94 10.71 3.71 0.50
CA LEU A 94 11.12 2.93 -0.67
C LEU A 94 10.02 1.96 -1.12
N CYS A 95 9.39 1.26 -0.19
CA CYS A 95 8.30 0.34 -0.45
C CYS A 95 7.07 1.05 -1.02
N ASP A 96 6.77 2.26 -0.56
CA ASP A 96 5.67 3.06 -1.09
C ASP A 96 5.92 3.45 -2.55
N VAL A 97 7.10 3.99 -2.87
CA VAL A 97 7.48 4.30 -4.26
C VAL A 97 7.43 3.05 -5.13
N VAL A 98 7.99 1.92 -4.68
CA VAL A 98 7.97 0.66 -5.46
C VAL A 98 6.54 0.16 -5.68
N SER A 99 5.68 0.28 -4.67
CA SER A 99 4.27 -0.11 -4.76
C SER A 99 3.51 0.73 -5.79
N ASP A 100 3.67 2.06 -5.71
CA ASP A 100 3.03 3.00 -6.62
C ASP A 100 3.49 2.78 -8.05
N LEU A 101 4.80 2.65 -8.27
CA LEU A 101 5.35 2.34 -9.59
C LEU A 101 4.81 1.01 -10.13
N ALA A 102 4.79 -0.06 -9.34
CA ALA A 102 4.31 -1.36 -9.80
C ALA A 102 2.84 -1.34 -10.23
N LEU A 103 1.99 -0.62 -9.48
CA LEU A 103 0.58 -0.47 -9.77
C LEU A 103 0.34 0.45 -10.99
N ILE A 104 1.08 1.55 -11.11
CA ILE A 104 0.98 2.48 -12.24
C ILE A 104 1.47 1.82 -13.54
N LEU A 105 2.62 1.14 -13.52
CA LEU A 105 3.21 0.54 -14.70
C LEU A 105 2.35 -0.59 -15.29
N ALA A 106 1.46 -1.22 -14.51
CA ALA A 106 0.50 -2.18 -15.03
C ALA A 106 -0.42 -1.60 -16.11
N PHE A 107 -0.67 -0.29 -16.09
CA PHE A 107 -1.45 0.40 -17.12
C PHE A 107 -0.72 0.59 -18.45
N ALA A 108 0.60 0.36 -18.52
CA ALA A 108 1.34 0.33 -19.79
C ALA A 108 0.87 -0.79 -20.72
N ALA A 109 0.12 -1.77 -20.20
CA ALA A 109 -0.55 -2.80 -20.99
C ALA A 109 -1.81 -2.29 -21.73
N LEU A 110 -2.37 -1.13 -21.32
CA LEU A 110 -3.55 -0.51 -21.95
C LEU A 110 -3.24 0.80 -22.68
N PHE A 111 -2.23 1.53 -22.23
CA PHE A 111 -1.87 2.85 -22.73
C PHE A 111 -0.45 2.88 -23.30
N PRO A 112 -0.09 3.88 -24.13
CA PRO A 112 1.27 4.04 -24.61
C PRO A 112 2.28 4.10 -23.45
N ALA A 113 3.27 3.20 -23.48
CA ALA A 113 4.22 3.01 -22.39
C ALA A 113 4.95 4.32 -21.99
N TRP A 114 5.31 5.17 -22.96
CA TRP A 114 5.97 6.45 -22.69
C TRP A 114 5.11 7.39 -21.82
N GLY A 115 3.80 7.39 -22.03
CA GLY A 115 2.87 8.23 -21.27
C GLY A 115 2.69 7.74 -19.84
N VAL A 116 2.60 6.42 -19.68
CA VAL A 116 2.50 5.78 -18.35
C VAL A 116 3.80 5.97 -17.55
N VAL A 117 4.96 5.81 -18.19
CA VAL A 117 6.26 6.05 -17.56
C VAL A 117 6.44 7.52 -17.19
N ALA A 118 6.05 8.45 -18.06
CA ALA A 118 6.10 9.88 -17.75
C ALA A 118 5.20 10.22 -16.53
N PHE A 119 3.99 9.65 -16.46
CA PHE A 119 3.12 9.81 -15.31
C PHE A 119 3.74 9.21 -14.03
N ALA A 120 4.29 7.99 -14.12
CA ALA A 120 4.90 7.29 -13.00
C ALA A 120 6.10 8.04 -12.37
N ILE A 121 6.85 8.80 -13.18
CA ILE A 121 8.00 9.60 -12.70
C ILE A 121 7.53 10.92 -12.04
N MET A 122 6.36 11.44 -12.44
CA MET A 122 5.84 12.73 -11.98
C MET A 122 4.88 12.63 -10.79
N ALA A 123 4.37 11.43 -10.50
CA ALA A 123 3.46 11.14 -9.39
C ALA A 123 4.21 11.02 -8.07
#